data_AF-A0A1H9W5U3-F1
#
_entry.id   AF-A0A1H9W5U3-F1
#
_cell.length_a   1.000
_cell.length_b   1.000
_cell.length_c   1.000
_cell.angle_alpha   90.00
_cell.angle_beta   90.00
_cell.angle_gamma   90.00
#
_symmetry.space_group_name_H-M   'P 1'
#
loop_
_entity.id
_entity.type
_entity.pdbx_description
1 polymer ?
#
loop_
_entity_poly.entity_id
_entity_poly.type
_entity_poly.pdbx_seq_one_letter_code
_entity_poly.pdbx_strand_id
1 'polypeptide(L)'
;MFPPYETWTLGPLSLQTELIFLLLAALIGIFTFSLYLKYIGAEKEKDMSDNITWAVLAAIGVFKFWPVITSPALLTDPMNLIYFTGGAGALPAAVIVFAGVMTFFFFRRSWPVVMWESLLVSVMTAAVVYFAAIVFYGTVSPLSVGYNVNDEVVHPVNLYAAYLLALTLAGLPVFFQRRTRWYAPLVYLIAAAGAIAFLLQPFYVSS
;
A
#
# COMPACT_ATOMS: atom_id res chain seq x y z
N MET A 1 5.46 17.31 1.73
CA MET A 1 5.61 15.98 2.35
C MET A 1 5.39 16.13 3.83
N PHE A 2 4.84 15.11 4.47
CA PHE A 2 4.39 15.17 5.85
C PHE A 2 5.17 14.17 6.72
N PRO A 3 5.58 14.56 7.94
CA PRO A 3 6.09 13.62 8.92
C PRO A 3 5.04 12.56 9.26
N PRO A 4 5.43 11.28 9.42
CA PRO A 4 4.47 10.19 9.64
C PRO A 4 3.69 10.31 10.95
N TYR A 5 4.31 10.84 12.00
CA TYR A 5 3.73 10.94 13.36
C TYR A 5 3.11 12.30 13.67
N GLU A 6 3.02 13.20 12.68
CA GLU A 6 2.28 14.44 12.86
C GLU A 6 0.79 14.12 13.05
N THR A 7 0.14 14.79 13.98
CA THR A 7 -1.28 14.59 14.29
C THR A 7 -2.06 15.86 14.05
N TRP A 8 -3.17 15.75 13.34
CA TRP A 8 -4.12 16.85 13.15
C TRP A 8 -5.30 16.69 14.10
N THR A 9 -5.56 17.71 14.89
CA THR A 9 -6.64 17.72 15.88
C THR A 9 -7.85 18.50 15.35
N LEU A 10 -8.98 17.82 15.19
CA LEU A 10 -10.29 18.39 14.88
C LEU A 10 -11.19 18.22 16.11
N GLY A 11 -11.09 19.16 17.06
CA GLY A 11 -11.78 19.06 18.34
C GLY A 11 -11.29 17.86 19.16
N PRO A 12 -12.17 16.93 19.60
CA PRO A 12 -11.77 15.75 20.38
C PRO A 12 -11.16 14.62 19.53
N LEU A 13 -11.14 14.76 18.21
CA LEU A 13 -10.57 13.76 17.29
C LEU A 13 -9.14 14.17 16.91
N SER A 14 -8.20 13.27 17.17
CA SER A 14 -6.82 13.37 16.68
C SER A 14 -6.61 12.33 15.60
N LEU A 15 -6.20 12.77 14.40
CA LEU A 15 -5.89 11.90 13.27
C LEU A 15 -4.42 12.02 12.91
N GLN A 16 -3.72 10.88 12.91
CA GLN A 16 -2.34 10.81 12.47
C GLN A 16 -2.26 10.99 10.95
N THR A 17 -1.34 11.84 10.48
CA THR A 17 -1.18 12.17 9.06
C THR A 17 -0.88 10.91 8.23
N GLU A 18 -0.09 9.98 8.75
CA GLU A 18 0.15 8.68 8.12
C GLU A 18 -1.14 7.92 7.81
N LEU A 19 -2.10 7.86 8.75
CA LEU A 19 -3.37 7.16 8.55
C LEU A 19 -4.24 7.83 7.48
N ILE A 20 -4.22 9.16 7.40
CA ILE A 20 -4.94 9.91 6.38
C ILE A 20 -4.39 9.56 4.99
N PHE A 21 -3.06 9.59 4.82
CA PHE A 21 -2.43 9.26 3.54
C PHE A 21 -2.51 7.78 3.21
N LEU A 22 -2.51 6.89 4.20
CA LEU A 22 -2.76 5.46 4.00
C LEU A 22 -4.19 5.22 3.47
N LEU A 23 -5.19 5.89 4.05
CA LEU A 23 -6.57 5.83 3.58
C LEU A 23 -6.70 6.39 2.15
N LEU A 24 -6.10 7.55 1.89
CA LEU A 24 -6.09 8.15 0.56
C LEU A 24 -5.43 7.24 -0.47
N ALA A 25 -4.28 6.64 -0.13
CA ALA A 25 -3.58 5.68 -0.98
C ALA A 25 -4.45 4.45 -1.26
N ALA A 26 -5.14 3.91 -0.24
CA ALA A 26 -6.05 2.77 -0.42
C ALA A 26 -7.22 3.12 -1.35
N LEU A 27 -7.81 4.31 -1.24
CA LEU A 27 -8.87 4.79 -2.14
C LEU A 27 -8.37 4.90 -3.58
N ILE A 28 -7.19 5.48 -3.79
CA ILE A 28 -6.57 5.57 -5.12
C ILE A 28 -6.24 4.17 -5.65
N GLY A 29 -5.80 3.25 -4.80
CA GLY A 29 -5.60 1.85 -5.15
C GLY A 29 -6.87 1.21 -5.68
N ILE A 30 -7.98 1.29 -4.93
CA ILE A 30 -9.28 0.74 -5.37
C ILE A 30 -9.70 1.36 -6.70
N PHE A 31 -9.62 2.68 -6.83
CA PHE A 31 -9.97 3.37 -8.07
C PHE A 31 -9.10 2.91 -9.25
N THR A 32 -7.79 2.78 -9.03
CA THR A 32 -6.83 2.32 -10.04
C THR A 32 -7.11 0.88 -10.46
N PHE A 33 -7.48 0.00 -9.51
CA PHE A 33 -7.86 -1.37 -9.80
C PHE A 33 -9.05 -1.44 -10.78
N SER A 34 -10.11 -0.70 -10.51
CA SER A 34 -11.29 -0.63 -11.38
C SER A 34 -10.93 -0.05 -12.75
N LEU A 35 -10.17 1.05 -12.80
CA LEU A 35 -9.73 1.66 -14.06
C LEU A 35 -8.88 0.71 -14.90
N TYR A 36 -7.97 -0.02 -14.25
CA TYR A 36 -7.07 -0.94 -14.95
C TYR A 36 -7.84 -2.15 -15.52
N LEU A 37 -8.75 -2.75 -14.74
CA LEU A 37 -9.64 -3.80 -15.23
C LEU A 37 -10.49 -3.36 -16.43
N LYS A 38 -10.97 -2.11 -16.40
CA LYS A 38 -11.69 -1.52 -17.54
C LYS A 38 -10.79 -1.30 -18.75
N TYR A 39 -9.55 -0.86 -18.53
CA TYR A 39 -8.58 -0.58 -19.59
C TYR A 39 -8.20 -1.85 -20.36
N ILE A 40 -8.03 -2.98 -19.67
CA ILE A 40 -7.70 -4.28 -20.27
C ILE A 40 -8.94 -5.05 -20.76
N GLY A 41 -10.15 -4.56 -20.46
CA GLY A 41 -11.40 -5.19 -20.87
C GLY A 41 -11.67 -6.52 -20.17
N ALA A 42 -11.37 -6.61 -18.87
CA ALA A 42 -11.53 -7.83 -18.09
C ALA A 42 -13.01 -8.25 -17.99
N GLU A 43 -13.29 -9.51 -18.28
CA GLU A 43 -14.60 -10.10 -17.99
C GLU A 43 -14.85 -10.09 -16.48
N LYS A 44 -16.09 -9.74 -16.07
CA LYS A 44 -16.48 -9.62 -14.65
C LYS A 44 -15.77 -8.51 -13.86
N GLU A 45 -15.37 -7.42 -14.55
CA GLU A 45 -14.80 -6.20 -13.93
C GLU A 45 -15.55 -5.77 -12.67
N LYS A 46 -16.88 -5.60 -12.78
CA LYS A 46 -17.72 -5.11 -11.68
C LYS A 46 -17.67 -6.03 -10.45
N ASP A 47 -17.81 -7.33 -10.66
CA ASP A 47 -17.73 -8.32 -9.58
C ASP A 47 -16.35 -8.28 -8.90
N MET A 48 -15.26 -8.14 -9.66
CA MET A 48 -13.92 -8.02 -9.08
C MET A 48 -13.77 -6.72 -8.27
N SER A 49 -14.26 -5.60 -8.80
CA SER A 49 -14.21 -4.28 -8.15
C SER A 49 -15.02 -4.22 -6.85
N ASP A 50 -16.16 -4.90 -6.80
CA ASP A 50 -16.98 -4.95 -5.59
C ASP A 50 -16.29 -5.80 -4.50
N ASN A 51 -15.70 -6.93 -4.90
CA ASN A 51 -15.02 -7.82 -3.96
C ASN A 51 -13.69 -7.27 -3.43
N ILE A 52 -12.92 -6.51 -4.22
CA ILE A 52 -11.74 -5.82 -3.69
C ILE A 52 -12.14 -4.78 -2.63
N THR A 53 -13.27 -4.09 -2.83
CA THR A 53 -13.80 -3.14 -1.85
C THR A 53 -14.13 -3.86 -0.54
N TRP A 54 -14.81 -5.01 -0.62
CA TRP A 54 -15.06 -5.85 0.56
C TRP A 54 -13.78 -6.37 1.21
N ALA A 55 -12.78 -6.76 0.43
CA ALA A 55 -11.49 -7.21 0.97
C ALA A 55 -10.75 -6.08 1.70
N VAL A 56 -10.75 -4.86 1.16
CA VAL A 56 -10.18 -3.68 1.82
C VAL A 56 -10.93 -3.36 3.10
N LEU A 57 -12.27 -3.39 3.09
CA LEU A 57 -13.08 -3.16 4.29
C LEU A 57 -12.80 -4.22 5.37
N ALA A 58 -12.65 -5.48 4.98
CA ALA A 58 -12.27 -6.55 5.90
C ALA A 58 -10.88 -6.30 6.50
N ALA A 59 -9.90 -5.89 5.68
CA ALA A 59 -8.55 -5.56 6.13
C ALA A 59 -8.52 -4.35 7.08
N ILE A 60 -9.28 -3.30 6.78
CA ILE A 60 -9.46 -2.13 7.67
C ILE A 60 -10.12 -2.56 8.98
N GLY A 61 -11.12 -3.44 8.93
CA GLY A 61 -11.73 -4.01 10.12
C GLY A 61 -10.71 -4.74 10.99
N VAL A 62 -9.89 -5.61 10.40
CA VAL A 62 -8.81 -6.31 11.12
C VAL A 62 -7.80 -5.33 11.70
N PHE A 63 -7.37 -4.33 10.95
CA PHE A 63 -6.44 -3.31 11.43
C PHE A 63 -7.02 -2.53 12.62
N LYS A 64 -8.29 -2.13 12.53
CA LYS A 64 -9.00 -1.36 13.56
C LYS A 64 -9.21 -2.18 14.83
N PHE A 65 -9.60 -3.44 14.68
CA PHE A 65 -9.93 -4.33 15.81
C PHE A 65 -8.77 -5.22 16.27
N TRP A 66 -7.57 -5.05 15.71
CA TRP A 66 -6.39 -5.79 16.15
C TRP A 66 -6.09 -5.71 17.66
N PRO A 67 -6.31 -4.57 18.36
CA PRO A 67 -6.15 -4.50 19.81
C PRO A 67 -6.98 -5.52 20.60
N VAL A 68 -8.08 -6.03 20.03
CA VAL A 68 -8.90 -7.09 20.65
C VAL A 68 -8.05 -8.33 20.94
N ILE A 69 -7.09 -8.63 20.05
CA ILE A 69 -6.24 -9.81 20.14
C ILE A 69 -4.98 -9.49 20.96
N THR A 70 -4.33 -8.35 20.70
CA THR A 70 -3.02 -8.04 21.30
C THR A 70 -3.12 -7.41 22.69
N SER A 71 -4.24 -6.76 23.01
CA SER A 71 -4.40 -5.99 24.24
C SER A 71 -5.87 -6.00 24.69
N PRO A 72 -6.42 -7.18 25.03
CA PRO A 72 -7.84 -7.33 25.38
C PRO A 72 -8.26 -6.49 26.59
N ALA A 73 -7.31 -6.10 27.46
CA ALA A 73 -7.56 -5.16 28.54
C ALA A 73 -8.10 -3.80 28.07
N LEU A 74 -7.81 -3.38 26.83
CA LEU A 74 -8.35 -2.14 26.27
C LEU A 74 -9.86 -2.23 25.99
N LEU A 75 -10.43 -3.44 25.91
CA LEU A 75 -11.86 -3.65 25.65
C LEU A 75 -12.75 -3.42 26.88
N THR A 76 -12.16 -3.24 28.07
CA THR A 76 -12.94 -2.97 29.29
C THR A 76 -13.60 -1.60 29.26
N ASP A 77 -13.08 -0.67 28.46
CA ASP A 77 -13.69 0.62 28.18
C ASP A 77 -14.05 0.72 26.68
N PRO A 78 -15.33 0.78 26.30
CA PRO A 78 -15.73 0.88 24.90
C PRO A 78 -15.20 2.13 24.21
N MET A 79 -14.83 3.17 24.97
CA MET A 79 -14.23 4.38 24.43
C MET A 79 -12.84 4.12 23.82
N ASN A 80 -12.09 3.17 24.36
CA ASN A 80 -10.77 2.79 23.84
C ASN A 80 -10.85 2.17 22.43
N LEU A 81 -11.98 1.58 22.03
CA LEU A 81 -12.16 1.10 20.66
C LEU A 81 -12.19 2.22 19.64
N ILE A 82 -12.58 3.43 20.04
CA ILE A 82 -12.59 4.60 19.18
C ILE A 82 -11.17 5.17 19.08
N TYR A 83 -10.48 5.32 20.21
CA TYR A 83 -9.17 5.96 20.30
C TYR A 83 -8.00 5.09 19.83
N PHE A 84 -8.03 3.79 20.10
CA PHE A 84 -6.95 2.90 19.69
C PHE A 84 -7.21 2.32 18.31
N THR A 85 -6.15 2.30 17.50
CA THR A 85 -6.13 1.67 16.17
C THR A 85 -4.78 0.98 15.99
N GLY A 86 -4.77 -0.16 15.31
CA GLY A 86 -3.53 -0.86 15.01
C GLY A 86 -2.93 -1.60 16.20
N GLY A 87 -1.60 -1.58 16.31
CA GLY A 87 -0.82 -2.38 17.25
C GLY A 87 0.26 -3.19 16.55
N ALA A 88 1.14 -3.83 17.33
CA ALA A 88 2.20 -4.67 16.79
C ALA A 88 1.59 -5.79 15.93
N GLY A 89 1.99 -5.86 14.66
CA GLY A 89 1.49 -6.85 13.72
C GLY A 89 0.12 -6.57 13.08
N ALA A 90 -0.56 -5.47 13.42
CA ALA A 90 -1.89 -5.15 12.86
C ALA A 90 -1.87 -5.00 11.34
N LEU A 91 -0.86 -4.29 10.82
CA LEU A 91 -0.69 -4.08 9.39
C LEU A 91 -0.39 -5.40 8.65
N PRO A 92 0.60 -6.22 9.07
CA PRO A 92 0.79 -7.56 8.52
C PRO A 92 -0.48 -8.43 8.52
N ALA A 93 -1.24 -8.42 9.63
CA ALA A 93 -2.47 -9.19 9.73
C ALA A 93 -3.55 -8.71 8.74
N ALA A 94 -3.72 -7.39 8.59
CA ALA A 94 -4.64 -6.80 7.62
C ALA A 94 -4.26 -7.19 6.18
N VAL A 95 -2.96 -7.17 5.85
CA VAL A 95 -2.45 -7.59 4.54
C VAL A 95 -2.70 -9.08 4.28
N ILE A 96 -2.49 -9.94 5.29
CA ILE A 96 -2.75 -11.39 5.18
C ILE A 96 -4.23 -11.66 4.94
N VAL A 97 -5.13 -10.98 5.68
CA VAL A 97 -6.57 -11.14 5.49
C VAL A 97 -7.00 -10.64 4.11
N PHE A 98 -6.49 -9.49 3.67
CA PHE A 98 -6.73 -8.97 2.33
C PHE A 98 -6.33 -9.99 1.25
N ALA A 99 -5.08 -10.48 1.32
CA ALA A 99 -4.57 -11.47 0.38
C ALA A 99 -5.38 -12.76 0.43
N GLY A 100 -5.71 -13.27 1.63
CA GLY A 100 -6.51 -14.48 1.82
C GLY A 100 -7.91 -14.36 1.22
N VAL A 101 -8.60 -13.25 1.42
CA VAL A 101 -9.93 -12.99 0.85
C VAL A 101 -9.85 -12.92 -0.69
N MET A 102 -8.85 -12.22 -1.23
CA MET A 102 -8.65 -12.13 -2.68
C MET A 102 -8.31 -13.48 -3.30
N THR A 103 -7.44 -14.27 -2.66
CA THR A 103 -7.11 -15.64 -3.09
C THR A 103 -8.33 -16.56 -3.03
N PHE A 104 -9.15 -16.45 -1.97
CA PHE A 104 -10.38 -17.22 -1.85
C PHE A 104 -11.33 -16.92 -3.03
N PHE A 105 -11.56 -15.64 -3.35
CA PHE A 105 -12.41 -15.26 -4.48
C PHE A 105 -11.82 -15.68 -5.82
N PHE A 106 -10.51 -15.55 -6.00
CA PHE A 106 -9.81 -15.99 -7.20
C PHE A 106 -10.12 -17.45 -7.53
N PHE A 107 -9.97 -18.36 -6.56
CA PHE A 107 -10.26 -19.77 -6.75
C PHE A 107 -11.76 -20.05 -6.86
N ARG A 108 -12.58 -19.43 -6.00
CA ARG A 108 -14.02 -19.71 -5.93
C ARG A 108 -14.79 -19.23 -7.17
N ARG A 109 -14.35 -18.13 -7.78
CA ARG A 109 -15.01 -17.47 -8.93
C ARG A 109 -14.29 -17.73 -10.26
N SER A 110 -13.17 -18.47 -10.22
CA SER A 110 -12.31 -18.80 -11.36
C SER A 110 -11.93 -17.56 -12.16
N TRP A 111 -11.44 -16.54 -11.45
CA TRP A 111 -11.05 -15.29 -12.08
C TRP A 111 -9.78 -15.44 -12.92
N PRO A 112 -9.65 -14.67 -14.01
CA PRO A 112 -8.43 -14.65 -14.79
C PRO A 112 -7.27 -14.09 -13.95
N VAL A 113 -6.05 -14.52 -14.30
CA VAL A 113 -4.80 -14.08 -13.65
C VAL A 113 -4.60 -12.57 -13.76
N VAL A 114 -5.21 -11.95 -14.76
CA VAL A 114 -5.31 -10.50 -14.93
C VAL A 114 -5.78 -9.79 -13.65
N MET A 115 -6.57 -10.45 -12.79
CA MET A 115 -6.92 -9.91 -11.47
C MET A 115 -5.68 -9.61 -10.61
N TRP A 116 -4.69 -10.51 -10.56
CA TRP A 116 -3.46 -10.31 -9.80
C TRP A 116 -2.60 -9.21 -10.38
N GLU A 117 -2.58 -9.08 -11.71
CA GLU A 117 -1.91 -7.98 -12.40
C GLU A 117 -2.54 -6.63 -12.02
N SER A 118 -3.86 -6.51 -12.12
CA SER A 118 -4.61 -5.33 -11.69
C SER A 118 -4.37 -5.00 -10.21
N LEU A 119 -4.29 -6.03 -9.36
CA LEU A 119 -4.03 -5.89 -7.94
C LEU A 119 -2.63 -5.31 -7.68
N LEU A 120 -1.60 -5.81 -8.36
CA LEU A 120 -0.25 -5.28 -8.22
C LEU A 120 -0.13 -3.86 -8.76
N VAL A 121 -0.73 -3.56 -9.91
CA VAL A 121 -0.77 -2.18 -10.46
C VAL A 121 -1.43 -1.24 -9.45
N SER A 122 -2.56 -1.65 -8.88
CA SER A 122 -3.29 -0.91 -7.84
C SER A 122 -2.44 -0.67 -6.58
N VAL A 123 -1.83 -1.73 -6.02
CA VAL A 123 -0.99 -1.64 -4.83
C VAL A 123 0.24 -0.77 -5.06
N MET A 124 0.92 -0.92 -6.21
CA MET A 124 2.06 -0.09 -6.57
C MET A 124 1.66 1.38 -6.73
N THR A 125 0.51 1.66 -7.32
CA THR A 125 0.01 3.03 -7.50
C THR A 125 -0.35 3.66 -6.14
N ALA A 126 -1.01 2.91 -5.26
CA ALA A 126 -1.25 3.33 -3.88
C ALA A 126 0.06 3.61 -3.14
N ALA A 127 1.06 2.73 -3.29
CA ALA A 127 2.38 2.90 -2.69
C ALA A 127 3.11 4.15 -3.22
N VAL A 128 3.05 4.45 -4.52
CA VAL A 128 3.60 5.70 -5.09
C VAL A 128 3.00 6.91 -4.40
N VAL A 129 1.67 6.96 -4.24
CA VAL A 129 1.00 8.09 -3.59
C VAL A 129 1.40 8.21 -2.13
N TYR A 130 1.43 7.09 -1.41
CA TYR A 130 1.81 7.07 -0.01
C TYR A 130 3.25 7.55 0.20
N PHE A 131 4.21 6.99 -0.55
CA PHE A 131 5.63 7.38 -0.45
C PHE A 131 5.91 8.80 -0.97
N ALA A 132 5.14 9.30 -1.94
CA ALA A 132 5.24 10.69 -2.37
C ALA A 132 4.72 11.68 -1.31
N ALA A 133 3.88 11.24 -0.38
CA ALA A 133 3.29 12.09 0.65
C ALA A 133 4.03 12.03 1.98
N ILE A 134 4.35 10.82 2.47
CA ILE A 134 4.92 10.58 3.80
C ILE A 134 6.44 10.49 3.73
N VAL A 135 7.11 11.18 4.65
CA VAL A 135 8.57 11.19 4.78
C VAL A 135 9.05 9.88 5.40
N PHE A 136 10.00 9.21 4.74
CA PHE A 136 10.77 8.12 5.31
C PHE A 136 12.25 8.44 5.22
N TYR A 137 12.87 8.60 6.38
CA TYR A 137 14.30 8.84 6.50
C TYR A 137 15.07 7.55 6.30
N GLY A 138 16.13 7.63 5.49
CA GLY A 138 17.12 6.58 5.34
C GLY A 138 18.35 6.78 6.21
N THR A 139 19.40 6.07 5.85
CA THR A 139 20.74 6.23 6.39
C THR A 139 21.34 7.60 6.04
N VAL A 140 22.37 8.00 6.79
CA VAL A 140 23.14 9.22 6.52
C VAL A 140 23.74 9.14 5.12
N SER A 141 23.48 10.17 4.33
CA SER A 141 23.89 10.28 2.95
C SER A 141 25.16 11.12 2.84
N PRO A 142 26.19 10.67 2.11
CA PRO A 142 27.34 11.50 1.79
C PRO A 142 27.03 12.54 0.70
N LEU A 143 25.82 12.49 0.11
CA LEU A 143 25.41 13.41 -0.95
C LEU A 143 24.88 14.71 -0.36
N SER A 144 24.98 15.79 -1.13
CA SER A 144 24.40 17.11 -0.77
C SER A 144 22.87 17.18 -0.94
N VAL A 145 22.23 16.10 -1.37
CA VAL A 145 20.80 16.05 -1.70
C VAL A 145 20.11 15.02 -0.81
N GLY A 146 19.11 15.46 -0.06
CA GLY A 146 18.30 14.61 0.81
C GLY A 146 17.45 15.42 1.78
N TYR A 147 16.96 14.76 2.83
CA TYR A 147 16.35 15.48 3.95
C TYR A 147 17.45 15.91 4.92
N ASN A 148 17.31 17.12 5.50
CA ASN A 148 18.21 17.58 6.54
C ASN A 148 17.58 17.28 7.90
N VAL A 149 18.27 16.48 8.72
CA VAL A 149 17.87 16.12 10.08
C VAL A 149 19.07 16.36 10.98
N ASN A 150 18.96 17.33 11.90
CA ASN A 150 20.01 17.68 12.87
C ASN A 150 21.38 17.94 12.23
N ASP A 151 21.42 18.75 11.16
CA ASP A 151 22.61 19.10 10.38
C ASP A 151 23.25 17.96 9.57
N GLU A 152 22.65 16.77 9.58
CA GLU A 152 23.03 15.65 8.73
C GLU A 152 22.05 15.49 7.55
N VAL A 153 22.59 15.20 6.36
CA VAL A 153 21.77 14.88 5.19
C VAL A 153 21.49 13.39 5.19
N VAL A 154 20.21 13.00 5.11
CA VAL A 154 19.77 11.61 5.06
C VAL A 154 19.09 11.29 3.74
N HIS A 155 19.18 10.03 3.33
CA HIS A 155 18.55 9.56 2.10
C HIS A 155 17.01 9.68 2.17
N PRO A 156 16.34 10.30 1.16
CA PRO A 156 14.89 10.36 1.08
C PRO A 156 14.32 9.07 0.47
N VAL A 157 14.33 7.98 1.25
CA VAL A 157 14.03 6.63 0.75
C VAL A 157 12.64 6.52 0.15
N ASN A 158 11.66 7.24 0.71
CA ASN A 158 10.31 7.34 0.16
C ASN A 158 10.31 7.93 -1.26
N LEU A 159 11.12 8.96 -1.55
CA LEU A 159 11.21 9.51 -2.91
C LEU A 159 11.81 8.51 -3.88
N TYR A 160 12.83 7.76 -3.47
CA TYR A 160 13.42 6.72 -4.30
C TYR A 160 12.39 5.62 -4.61
N ALA A 161 11.66 5.15 -3.59
CA ALA A 161 10.59 4.17 -3.74
C ALA A 161 9.48 4.67 -4.68
N ALA A 162 8.94 5.87 -4.44
CA ALA A 162 7.90 6.47 -5.26
C ALA A 162 8.35 6.62 -6.72
N TYR A 163 9.58 7.08 -6.94
CA TYR A 163 10.13 7.26 -8.28
C TYR A 163 10.30 5.94 -9.03
N LEU A 164 10.92 4.93 -8.40
CA LEU A 164 11.16 3.62 -9.03
C LEU A 164 9.85 2.87 -9.31
N LEU A 165 8.88 2.95 -8.40
CA LEU A 165 7.54 2.38 -8.63
C LEU A 165 6.80 3.11 -9.76
N ALA A 166 6.88 4.45 -9.81
CA ALA A 166 6.29 5.23 -10.89
C ALA A 166 6.92 4.90 -12.24
N LEU A 167 8.24 4.73 -12.32
CA LEU A 167 8.93 4.28 -13.53
C LEU A 167 8.48 2.88 -13.95
N THR A 168 8.34 1.96 -12.98
CA THR A 168 7.85 0.60 -13.25
C THR A 168 6.47 0.63 -13.87
N LEU A 169 5.55 1.42 -13.30
CA LEU A 169 4.19 1.59 -13.80
C LEU A 169 4.17 2.28 -15.18
N ALA A 170 5.00 3.29 -15.40
CA ALA A 170 5.12 3.97 -16.69
C ALA A 170 5.69 3.06 -17.79
N GLY A 171 6.57 2.12 -17.44
CA GLY A 171 7.11 1.13 -18.36
C GLY A 171 6.07 0.09 -18.81
N LEU A 172 5.03 -0.17 -18.00
CA LEU A 172 4.03 -1.19 -18.30
C LEU A 172 3.33 -0.99 -19.66
N PRO A 173 2.76 0.18 -20.01
CA PRO A 173 2.20 0.40 -21.34
C PRO A 173 3.24 0.51 -22.47
N VAL A 174 4.52 0.74 -22.14
CA VAL A 174 5.62 0.80 -23.13
C VAL A 174 6.05 -0.59 -23.56
N PHE A 175 6.20 -1.52 -22.60
CA PHE A 175 6.66 -2.87 -22.87
C PHE A 175 5.53 -3.84 -23.22
N PHE A 176 4.32 -3.58 -22.71
CA PHE A 176 3.18 -4.49 -22.88
C PHE A 176 2.00 -3.76 -23.53
N GLN A 177 1.59 -4.24 -24.71
CA GLN A 177 0.36 -3.82 -25.34
C GLN A 177 -0.85 -4.50 -24.69
N ARG A 178 -2.06 -3.95 -24.88
CA ARG A 178 -3.33 -4.45 -24.31
C ARG A 178 -3.61 -5.95 -24.52
N ARG A 179 -3.00 -6.59 -25.52
CA ARG A 179 -3.20 -8.02 -25.85
C ARG A 179 -1.97 -8.89 -25.60
N THR A 180 -0.98 -8.40 -24.85
CA THR A 180 0.22 -9.19 -24.59
C THR A 180 -0.18 -10.44 -23.83
N ARG A 181 0.08 -11.60 -24.45
CA ARG A 181 -0.31 -12.90 -23.89
C ARG A 181 0.42 -13.14 -22.57
N TRP A 182 -0.33 -13.67 -21.60
CA TRP A 182 0.14 -14.57 -20.54
C TRP A 182 1.22 -14.04 -19.60
N TYR A 183 0.82 -13.78 -18.35
CA TYR A 183 1.63 -13.60 -17.13
C TYR A 183 2.79 -12.57 -17.18
N ALA A 184 3.22 -12.09 -18.34
CA ALA A 184 4.41 -11.27 -18.51
C ALA A 184 4.33 -9.92 -17.76
N PRO A 185 3.22 -9.15 -17.81
CA PRO A 185 3.10 -7.94 -17.01
C PRO A 185 3.13 -8.26 -15.51
N LEU A 186 2.47 -9.34 -15.08
CA LEU A 186 2.49 -9.78 -13.68
C LEU A 186 3.92 -10.13 -13.22
N VAL A 187 4.66 -10.92 -13.98
CA VAL A 187 6.05 -11.30 -13.68
C VAL A 187 6.94 -10.07 -13.67
N TYR A 188 6.77 -9.15 -14.62
CA TYR A 188 7.48 -7.87 -14.65
C TYR A 188 7.24 -7.06 -13.37
N LEU A 189 5.98 -6.92 -12.93
CA LEU A 189 5.64 -6.19 -11.70
C LEU A 189 6.25 -6.84 -10.46
N ILE A 190 6.21 -8.18 -10.35
CA ILE A 190 6.81 -8.91 -9.22
C ILE A 190 8.34 -8.75 -9.23
N ALA A 191 8.98 -8.95 -10.38
CA ALA A 191 10.42 -8.82 -10.53
C ALA A 191 10.87 -7.38 -10.23
N ALA A 192 10.14 -6.38 -10.72
CA ALA A 192 10.41 -4.98 -10.43
C ALA A 192 10.23 -4.65 -8.94
N ALA A 193 9.18 -5.13 -8.29
CA ALA A 193 8.99 -4.95 -6.85
C ALA A 193 10.17 -5.53 -6.05
N GLY A 194 10.59 -6.76 -6.38
CA GLY A 194 11.74 -7.41 -5.75
C GLY A 194 13.05 -6.66 -6.00
N ALA A 195 13.28 -6.20 -7.23
CA ALA A 195 14.47 -5.41 -7.58
C ALA A 195 14.48 -4.06 -6.85
N ILE A 196 13.35 -3.37 -6.74
CA ILE A 196 13.23 -2.12 -5.99
C ILE A 196 13.53 -2.35 -4.51
N ALA A 197 12.94 -3.39 -3.90
CA ALA A 197 13.20 -3.72 -2.50
C ALA A 197 14.69 -4.00 -2.24
N PHE A 198 15.34 -4.76 -3.15
CA PHE A 198 16.76 -5.05 -3.07
C PHE A 198 17.63 -3.79 -3.24
N LEU A 199 17.31 -2.94 -4.23
CA LEU A 199 18.04 -1.69 -4.48
C LEU A 199 17.92 -0.69 -3.34
N LEU A 200 16.78 -0.67 -2.64
CA LEU A 200 16.54 0.25 -1.53
C LEU A 200 17.09 -0.24 -0.19
N GLN A 201 17.36 -1.55 -0.06
CA GLN A 201 17.83 -2.15 1.19
C GLN A 201 19.00 -1.39 1.86
N PRO A 202 20.05 -0.93 1.14
CA PRO A 202 21.18 -0.26 1.78
C PRO A 202 20.85 1.12 2.36
N PHE A 203 19.74 1.73 1.94
CA PHE A 203 19.34 3.07 2.38
C PHE A 203 18.39 3.04 3.58
N TYR A 204 17.83 1.89 3.92
CA TYR A 204 17.01 1.78 5.13
C TYR A 204 17.89 1.77 6.38
N VAL A 205 17.44 2.47 7.42
CA VAL A 205 18.07 2.39 8.74
C VAL A 205 17.85 0.96 9.25
N SER A 206 18.93 0.20 9.41
CA SER A 206 18.87 -1.11 10.05
C SER A 206 18.46 -0.90 11.51
N SER A 207 17.21 -1.22 11.82
CA SER A 207 16.69 -1.31 13.19
C SER A 207 17.31 -2.48 13.93
#